data_AF-A0A6A6FHN8-F1
#
_entry.id   AF-A0A6A6FHN8-F1
#
_cell.length_a   1.000
_cell.length_b   1.000
_cell.length_c   1.000
_cell.angle_alpha   90.00
_cell.angle_beta   90.00
_cell.angle_gamma   90.00
#
_symmetry.space_group_name_H-M   'P 1'
#
loop_
_entity.id
_entity.type
_entity.pdbx_description
1 polymer ?
#
loop_
_entity_poly.entity_id
_entity_poly.type
_entity_poly.pdbx_seq_one_letter_code
_entity_poly.pdbx_strand_id
1 'polypeptide(L)'
;EPIIHTFYEQSTARHQYLVADPSTKEAIIIDPVLDRNPHSPGINTTAADQILYFVKEYNYHVVRILETHAVQEHPTSAWYLRTQLRDQDGQWPRICTGKALAGVQRMFARQYGVQNFASGSRFDSFRDGQVFAVGEMRVQCIHLLSEPDWFGFVIGRNVFLG
;
A
#
# COMPACT_ATOMS: atom_id res chain seq x y z
N GLU A 1 13.34 15.94 -1.52
CA GLU A 1 12.17 15.79 -0.62
C GLU A 1 11.05 15.14 -1.40
N PRO A 2 10.27 14.23 -0.80
CA PRO A 2 9.15 13.59 -1.49
C PRO A 2 7.97 14.55 -1.68
N ILE A 3 7.16 14.28 -2.69
CA ILE A 3 5.78 14.80 -2.78
C ILE A 3 4.89 13.82 -2.02
N ILE A 4 4.08 14.32 -1.08
CA ILE A 4 3.19 13.50 -0.25
C ILE A 4 1.76 13.93 -0.48
N HIS A 5 0.92 13.00 -0.91
CA HIS A 5 -0.53 13.15 -0.94
C HIS A 5 -1.11 12.32 0.20
N THR A 6 -1.98 12.94 1.01
CA THR A 6 -2.63 12.30 2.17
C THR A 6 -4.12 12.16 1.91
N PHE A 7 -4.66 10.96 2.14
CA PHE A 7 -6.07 10.65 1.98
C PHE A 7 -6.61 10.17 3.33
N TYR A 8 -7.65 10.83 3.84
CA TYR A 8 -8.32 10.41 5.08
C TYR A 8 -9.61 9.68 4.74
N GLU A 9 -9.72 8.42 5.13
CA GLU A 9 -10.92 7.62 4.91
C GLU A 9 -11.80 7.62 6.16
N GLN A 10 -12.96 8.27 6.05
CA GLN A 10 -13.84 8.55 7.19
C GLN A 10 -14.44 7.27 7.79
N SER A 11 -14.79 6.27 6.98
CA SER A 11 -15.42 5.03 7.46
C SER A 11 -14.49 4.16 8.32
N THR A 12 -13.18 4.31 8.13
CA THR A 12 -12.16 3.56 8.87
C THR A 12 -11.36 4.45 9.83
N ALA A 13 -11.52 5.77 9.76
CA ALA A 13 -10.73 6.77 10.47
C ALA A 13 -9.21 6.58 10.27
N ARG A 14 -8.79 6.20 9.06
CA ARG A 14 -7.38 5.95 8.72
C ARG A 14 -6.87 6.91 7.66
N HIS A 15 -5.58 7.19 7.76
CA HIS A 15 -4.84 7.89 6.72
C HIS A 15 -4.17 6.90 5.78
N GLN A 16 -4.16 7.24 4.49
CA GLN A 16 -3.43 6.55 3.44
C GLN A 16 -2.52 7.58 2.77
N TYR A 17 -1.39 7.14 2.24
CA TYR A 17 -0.43 8.05 1.63
C TYR A 17 0.00 7.58 0.25
N LEU A 18 0.12 8.53 -0.68
CA LEU A 18 0.84 8.37 -1.95
C LEU A 18 2.07 9.27 -1.89
N VAL A 19 3.25 8.64 -1.88
CA VAL A 19 4.53 9.32 -1.70
C VAL A 19 5.35 9.14 -2.97
N ALA A 20 5.70 10.23 -3.63
CA ALA A 20 6.38 10.21 -4.91
C ALA A 20 7.73 10.93 -4.88
N ASP A 21 8.68 10.38 -5.62
CA ASP A 21 9.90 11.07 -5.98
C ASP A 21 9.59 12.14 -7.06
N PRO A 22 9.81 13.44 -6.78
CA PRO A 22 9.55 14.50 -7.76
C PRO A 22 10.38 14.39 -9.04
N SER A 23 11.59 13.81 -8.97
CA SER A 23 12.54 13.69 -10.08
C SER A 23 12.09 12.62 -11.07
N THR A 24 11.86 11.40 -10.59
CA THR A 24 11.62 10.23 -11.44
C THR A 24 10.14 9.91 -11.66
N LYS A 25 9.25 10.48 -10.83
CA LYS A 25 7.83 10.10 -10.73
C LYS A 25 7.60 8.68 -10.20
N GLU A 26 8.64 7.97 -9.76
CA GLU A 26 8.42 6.72 -9.00
C GLU A 26 7.72 7.04 -7.68
N ALA A 27 6.75 6.19 -7.31
CA ALA A 27 5.92 6.40 -6.15
C ALA A 27 5.67 5.11 -5.38
N ILE A 28 5.26 5.30 -4.13
CA ILE A 28 4.78 4.24 -3.25
C ILE A 28 3.44 4.63 -2.64
N ILE A 29 2.64 3.62 -2.35
CA ILE A 29 1.40 3.77 -1.59
C ILE A 29 1.65 3.18 -0.20
N ILE A 30 1.23 3.86 0.86
CA ILE A 30 1.38 3.43 2.25
C ILE A 30 0.00 3.31 2.90
N ASP A 31 -0.25 2.18 3.55
CA ASP A 31 -1.46 1.83 4.31
C ASP A 31 -2.77 2.02 3.54
N PRO A 32 -2.90 1.50 2.31
CA PRO A 32 -4.13 1.65 1.55
C PRO A 32 -5.27 0.86 2.19
N VAL A 33 -6.39 1.53 2.45
CA VAL A 33 -7.55 0.95 3.11
C VAL A 33 -8.67 0.62 2.12
N LEU A 34 -9.49 -0.33 2.52
CA LEU A 34 -10.75 -0.64 1.86
C LEU A 34 -11.88 -0.02 2.68
N ASP A 35 -12.64 0.88 2.08
CA ASP A 35 -13.72 1.56 2.76
C ASP A 35 -14.93 0.62 2.97
N ARG A 36 -15.70 0.91 4.02
CA ARG A 36 -16.86 0.11 4.43
C ARG A 36 -18.12 0.96 4.38
N ASN A 37 -19.16 0.44 3.73
CA ASN A 37 -20.49 1.02 3.83
C ASN A 37 -21.25 0.37 5.00
N PRO A 38 -21.57 1.10 6.09
CA PRO A 38 -22.34 0.54 7.20
C PRO A 38 -23.77 0.12 6.82
N HIS A 39 -24.28 0.59 5.68
CA HIS A 39 -25.64 0.35 5.20
C HIS A 39 -25.73 -0.66 4.06
N SER A 40 -24.61 -1.19 3.56
CA SER A 40 -24.61 -2.19 2.49
C SER A 40 -23.59 -3.29 2.77
N PRO A 41 -23.98 -4.57 2.76
CA PRO A 41 -23.03 -5.67 2.82
C PRO A 41 -22.22 -5.72 1.52
N GLY A 42 -20.98 -5.23 1.56
CA GLY A 42 -20.10 -5.23 0.40
C GLY A 42 -18.75 -4.56 0.68
N ILE A 43 -17.79 -4.84 -0.20
CA ILE A 43 -16.53 -4.12 -0.28
C ILE A 43 -16.76 -2.85 -1.10
N ASN A 44 -16.38 -1.69 -0.58
CA ASN A 44 -16.29 -0.45 -1.35
C ASN A 44 -14.81 -0.12 -1.62
N THR A 45 -14.54 0.52 -2.76
CA THR A 45 -13.19 0.86 -3.23
C THR A 45 -13.00 2.35 -3.46
N THR A 46 -13.96 3.17 -3.04
CA THR A 46 -13.97 4.62 -3.28
C THR A 46 -12.67 5.27 -2.78
N ALA A 47 -12.19 4.83 -1.61
CA ALA A 47 -10.95 5.35 -1.04
C ALA A 47 -9.70 4.96 -1.87
N ALA A 48 -9.68 3.76 -2.43
CA ALA A 48 -8.60 3.28 -3.29
C ALA A 48 -8.66 3.93 -4.69
N ASP A 49 -9.86 4.14 -5.22
CA ASP A 49 -10.10 4.82 -6.51
C ASP A 49 -9.59 6.26 -6.49
N GLN A 50 -9.68 6.94 -5.34
CA GLN A 50 -9.11 8.28 -5.17
C GLN A 50 -7.58 8.27 -5.31
N ILE A 51 -6.89 7.24 -4.80
CA ILE A 51 -5.44 7.09 -4.98
C ILE A 51 -5.11 6.84 -6.45
N LEU A 52 -5.85 5.96 -7.14
CA LEU A 52 -5.66 5.70 -8.58
C LEU A 52 -5.84 6.97 -9.42
N TYR A 53 -6.83 7.80 -9.09
CA TYR A 53 -7.03 9.10 -9.74
C TYR A 53 -5.78 9.98 -9.63
N PHE A 54 -5.17 10.09 -8.44
CA PHE A 54 -3.94 10.87 -8.24
C PHE A 54 -2.73 10.25 -8.95
N VAL A 55 -2.60 8.92 -8.93
CA VAL A 55 -1.53 8.23 -9.66
C VAL A 55 -1.58 8.61 -11.15
N LYS A 56 -2.77 8.61 -11.74
CA LYS A 56 -2.98 8.99 -13.14
C LYS A 56 -2.78 10.49 -13.38
N GLU A 57 -3.40 11.35 -12.57
CA GLU A 57 -3.35 12.81 -12.71
C GLU A 57 -1.91 13.33 -12.71
N TYR A 58 -1.06 12.78 -11.84
CA TYR A 58 0.33 13.21 -11.70
C TYR A 58 1.34 12.34 -12.46
N ASN A 59 0.85 11.38 -13.25
CA ASN A 59 1.66 10.44 -14.04
C ASN A 59 2.73 9.72 -13.20
N TYR A 60 2.32 9.18 -12.05
CA TYR A 60 3.20 8.44 -11.16
C TYR A 60 3.35 6.98 -11.58
N HIS A 61 4.55 6.44 -11.37
CA HIS A 61 4.85 5.02 -11.52
C HIS A 61 4.96 4.37 -10.13
N VAL A 62 3.91 3.67 -9.71
CA VAL A 62 3.85 3.03 -8.39
C VAL A 62 4.67 1.74 -8.44
N VAL A 63 5.79 1.73 -7.70
CA VAL A 63 6.71 0.58 -7.65
C VAL A 63 6.46 -0.33 -6.46
N ARG A 64 5.88 0.20 -5.37
CA ARG A 64 5.57 -0.55 -4.15
C ARG A 64 4.30 -0.07 -3.46
N ILE A 65 3.64 -1.00 -2.78
CA ILE A 65 2.56 -0.76 -1.84
C ILE A 65 3.01 -1.31 -0.49
N LEU A 66 3.09 -0.45 0.52
CA LEU A 66 3.64 -0.75 1.84
C LEU A 66 2.53 -0.78 2.89
N GLU A 67 2.64 -1.69 3.84
CA GLU A 67 1.79 -1.76 5.04
C GLU A 67 2.68 -1.58 6.28
N THR A 68 2.35 -0.59 7.12
CA THR A 68 2.99 -0.35 8.43
C THR A 68 2.59 -1.42 9.44
N HIS A 69 1.36 -1.91 9.36
CA HIS A 69 0.79 -2.91 10.26
C HIS A 69 0.45 -4.22 9.54
N ALA A 70 0.25 -5.28 10.33
CA ALA A 70 -0.36 -6.49 9.81
C ALA A 70 -1.84 -6.23 9.47
N VAL A 71 -2.24 -6.61 8.26
CA VAL A 71 -3.60 -6.41 7.69
C VAL A 71 -4.70 -7.20 8.43
N GLN A 72 -4.39 -7.87 9.53
CA GLN A 72 -5.41 -8.51 10.37
C GLN A 72 -6.26 -7.50 11.14
N GLU A 73 -5.74 -6.27 11.34
CA GLU A 73 -6.44 -5.21 12.07
C GLU A 73 -7.45 -4.44 11.20
N HIS A 74 -7.23 -4.37 9.89
CA HIS A 74 -8.11 -3.64 8.97
C HIS A 74 -8.03 -4.16 7.53
N PRO A 75 -9.13 -4.09 6.74
CA PRO A 75 -9.10 -4.52 5.35
C PRO A 75 -8.26 -3.55 4.49
N THR A 76 -7.19 -4.06 3.90
CA THR A 76 -6.36 -3.33 2.91
C THR A 76 -7.00 -3.32 1.52
N SER A 77 -6.72 -2.27 0.74
CA SER A 77 -6.98 -2.24 -0.70
C SER A 77 -5.74 -2.49 -1.57
N ALA A 78 -4.59 -2.89 -0.99
CA ALA A 78 -3.33 -3.12 -1.70
C ALA A 78 -3.45 -4.03 -2.93
N TRP A 79 -4.23 -5.12 -2.83
CA TRP A 79 -4.41 -6.06 -3.93
C TRP A 79 -5.31 -5.49 -5.04
N TYR A 80 -6.34 -4.74 -4.66
CA TYR A 80 -7.19 -4.02 -5.58
C TYR A 80 -6.37 -3.00 -6.38
N LEU A 81 -5.60 -2.15 -5.68
CA LEU A 81 -4.72 -1.16 -6.30
C LEU A 81 -3.71 -1.78 -7.25
N ARG A 82 -3.01 -2.85 -6.84
CA ARG A 82 -2.06 -3.56 -7.72
C ARG A 82 -2.73 -4.11 -8.99
N THR A 83 -3.95 -4.62 -8.87
CA THR A 83 -4.72 -5.16 -10.01
C THR A 83 -5.12 -4.04 -10.97
N GLN A 84 -5.67 -2.94 -10.44
CA GLN A 84 -6.05 -1.78 -11.26
C GLN A 84 -4.85 -1.15 -11.95
N LEU A 85 -3.74 -0.95 -11.24
CA LEU A 85 -2.51 -0.40 -11.80
C LEU A 85 -1.92 -1.27 -12.92
N ARG A 86 -2.07 -2.60 -12.81
CA ARG A 86 -1.70 -3.53 -13.89
C ARG A 86 -2.61 -3.37 -15.10
N ASP A 87 -3.91 -3.40 -14.86
CA ASP A 87 -4.91 -3.46 -15.93
C ASP A 87 -5.01 -2.12 -16.67
N GLN A 88 -4.75 -1.00 -15.99
CA GLN A 88 -4.80 0.35 -16.56
C GLN A 88 -3.48 0.75 -17.24
N ASP A 89 -2.35 0.53 -16.57
CA ASP A 89 -1.06 1.13 -16.97
C ASP A 89 0.08 0.10 -17.09
N GLY A 90 -0.21 -1.21 -16.93
CA GLY A 90 0.80 -2.26 -16.96
C GLY A 90 1.73 -2.29 -15.75
N GLN A 91 1.46 -1.49 -14.71
CA GLN A 91 2.31 -1.40 -13.53
C GLN A 91 2.06 -2.60 -12.60
N TRP A 92 3.13 -3.20 -12.06
CA TRP A 92 3.01 -4.36 -11.17
C TRP A 92 3.74 -4.13 -9.84
N PRO A 93 3.26 -3.19 -9.01
CA PRO A 93 3.94 -2.86 -7.76
C PRO A 93 4.09 -4.06 -6.85
N ARG A 94 5.20 -4.10 -6.11
CA ARG A 94 5.39 -5.09 -5.05
C ARG A 94 4.55 -4.71 -3.84
N ILE A 95 3.86 -5.67 -3.24
CA ILE A 95 3.20 -5.48 -1.95
C ILE A 95 4.20 -5.91 -0.86
N CYS A 96 4.45 -5.05 0.11
CA CYS A 96 5.43 -5.24 1.18
C CYS A 96 4.74 -5.04 2.54
N THR A 97 4.98 -5.94 3.49
CA THR A 97 4.32 -5.94 4.81
C THR A 97 5.22 -6.62 5.84
N GLY A 98 5.08 -6.27 7.12
CA GLY A 98 5.83 -6.89 8.22
C GLY A 98 5.57 -8.38 8.43
N LYS A 99 4.39 -8.91 8.07
CA LYS A 99 4.03 -10.34 8.18
C LYS A 99 3.19 -10.83 7.00
N ALA A 100 3.23 -12.13 6.72
CA ALA A 100 2.58 -12.73 5.55
C ALA A 100 1.07 -12.39 5.45
N LEU A 101 0.69 -11.76 4.33
CA LEU A 101 -0.65 -11.34 3.94
C LEU A 101 -1.59 -12.50 3.47
N ALA A 102 -1.27 -13.74 3.85
CA ALA A 102 -1.88 -14.95 3.28
C ALA A 102 -3.42 -15.04 3.51
N GLY A 103 -3.93 -14.46 4.60
CA GLY A 103 -5.37 -14.40 4.87
C GLY A 103 -6.14 -13.53 3.87
N VAL A 104 -5.59 -12.37 3.54
CA VAL A 104 -6.21 -11.36 2.67
C VAL A 104 -6.15 -11.79 1.20
N GLN A 105 -5.04 -12.42 0.79
CA GLN A 105 -4.94 -13.05 -0.53
C GLN A 105 -6.11 -14.02 -0.78
N ARG A 106 -6.45 -14.87 0.19
CA ARG A 106 -7.55 -15.84 0.06
C ARG A 106 -8.93 -15.16 -0.05
N MET A 107 -9.14 -14.05 0.67
CA MET A 107 -10.39 -13.29 0.59
C MET A 107 -10.57 -12.67 -0.81
N PHE A 108 -9.53 -12.00 -1.32
CA PHE A 108 -9.57 -11.39 -2.66
C PHE A 108 -9.62 -12.43 -3.79
N ALA A 109 -8.96 -13.59 -3.62
CA ALA A 109 -9.04 -14.73 -4.53
C ALA A 109 -10.50 -15.11 -4.82
N ARG A 110 -11.25 -15.23 -3.73
CA ARG A 110 -12.64 -15.68 -3.76
C ARG A 110 -13.56 -14.62 -4.35
N GLN A 111 -13.32 -13.35 -4.06
CA GLN A 111 -14.21 -12.27 -4.46
C GLN A 111 -13.96 -11.78 -5.88
N TYR A 112 -12.71 -11.78 -6.36
CA TYR A 112 -12.34 -11.23 -7.66
C TYR A 112 -11.89 -12.30 -8.66
N GLY A 113 -12.05 -13.59 -8.34
CA GLY A 113 -11.77 -14.70 -9.24
C GLY A 113 -10.29 -14.86 -9.63
N VAL A 114 -9.38 -14.27 -8.86
CA VAL A 114 -7.95 -14.29 -9.17
C VAL A 114 -7.37 -15.62 -8.70
N GLN A 115 -7.20 -16.59 -9.61
CA GLN A 115 -6.72 -17.94 -9.25
C GLN A 115 -5.19 -18.06 -9.19
N ASN A 116 -4.46 -17.15 -9.82
CA ASN A 116 -2.99 -17.16 -9.87
C ASN A 116 -2.39 -16.08 -8.97
N PHE A 117 -2.45 -16.27 -7.66
CA PHE A 117 -1.42 -15.68 -6.81
C PHE A 117 -0.16 -16.47 -7.12
N ALA A 118 0.71 -15.92 -7.98
CA ALA A 118 1.99 -16.57 -8.27
C ALA A 118 2.62 -16.97 -6.94
N SER A 119 2.80 -18.27 -6.73
CA SER A 119 3.32 -18.89 -5.50
C SER A 119 4.75 -18.44 -5.15
N GLY A 120 5.33 -17.56 -5.97
CA GLY A 120 6.63 -16.92 -5.79
C GLY A 120 6.60 -15.41 -5.50
N SER A 121 5.45 -14.73 -5.48
CA SER A 121 5.36 -13.34 -4.99
C SER A 121 5.44 -13.35 -3.46
N ARG A 122 6.57 -13.79 -2.92
CA ARG A 122 6.92 -13.60 -1.52
C ARG A 122 6.75 -12.11 -1.25
N PHE A 123 5.85 -11.75 -0.35
CA PHE A 123 5.82 -10.40 0.20
C PHE A 123 7.21 -10.14 0.75
N ASP A 124 7.83 -9.04 0.31
CA ASP A 124 9.12 -8.66 0.84
C ASP A 124 8.87 -8.21 2.28
N SER A 125 9.20 -9.06 3.24
CA SER A 125 9.13 -8.74 4.67
C SER A 125 10.16 -7.66 4.98
N PHE A 126 9.76 -6.62 5.72
CA PHE A 126 10.69 -5.60 6.17
C PHE A 126 11.65 -6.14 7.23
N ARG A 127 12.85 -5.57 7.27
CA ARG A 127 13.82 -5.74 8.36
C ARG A 127 14.08 -4.39 9.00
N ASP A 128 14.38 -4.40 10.30
CA ASP A 128 14.80 -3.17 10.97
C ASP A 128 16.04 -2.57 10.30
N GLY A 129 16.03 -1.25 10.12
CA GLY A 129 17.07 -0.51 9.41
C GLY A 129 17.17 -0.79 7.91
N GLN A 130 16.28 -1.61 7.32
CA GLN A 130 16.31 -1.89 5.89
C GLN A 130 16.11 -0.61 5.08
N VAL A 131 16.96 -0.41 4.08
CA VAL A 131 16.88 0.73 3.15
C VAL A 131 16.62 0.22 1.75
N PHE A 132 15.74 0.92 1.02
CA PHE A 132 15.55 0.73 -0.40
C PHE A 132 15.31 2.08 -1.10
N ALA A 133 15.50 2.10 -2.41
CA ALA A 133 15.23 3.27 -3.25
C ALA A 133 13.86 3.17 -3.92
N VAL A 134 13.28 4.33 -4.18
CA VAL A 134 12.11 4.58 -5.03
C VAL A 134 12.50 5.77 -5.89
N GLY A 135 12.94 5.53 -7.12
CA GLY A 135 13.65 6.52 -7.92
C GLY A 135 14.92 6.99 -7.19
N GLU A 136 15.04 8.31 -7.00
CA GLU A 136 16.11 8.95 -6.23
C GLU A 136 15.77 9.06 -4.72
N MET A 137 14.55 8.70 -4.31
CA MET A 137 14.09 8.76 -2.94
C MET A 137 14.55 7.55 -2.13
N ARG A 138 15.21 7.81 -1.00
CA ARG A 138 15.59 6.79 -0.01
C ARG A 138 14.44 6.55 0.97
N VAL A 139 14.05 5.29 1.13
CA VAL A 139 13.08 4.83 2.15
C VAL A 139 13.81 3.95 3.15
N GLN A 140 13.70 4.27 4.44
CA GLN A 140 14.26 3.48 5.53
C GLN A 140 13.16 2.91 6.40
N CYS A 141 13.19 1.60 6.65
CA CYS A 141 12.28 0.90 7.54
C CYS A 141 12.79 1.01 8.98
N ILE A 142 11.89 1.25 9.91
CA ILE A 142 12.15 1.24 11.36
C ILE A 142 11.17 0.27 11.99
N HIS A 143 11.67 -0.72 12.72
CA HIS A 143 10.82 -1.58 13.54
C HIS A 143 10.38 -0.82 14.79
N LEU A 144 9.07 -0.82 15.09
CA LEU A 144 8.51 -0.03 16.20
C LEU A 144 8.48 -0.79 17.54
N LEU A 145 9.19 -1.93 17.64
CA LEU A 145 9.32 -2.75 18.86
C LEU A 145 7.97 -3.11 19.54
N SER A 146 6.90 -3.24 18.74
CA SER A 146 5.58 -3.66 19.18
C SER A 146 5.31 -5.13 18.87
N GLU A 147 4.43 -5.76 19.65
CA GLU A 147 3.75 -6.99 19.25
C GLU A 147 2.28 -6.65 18.89
N PRO A 148 1.81 -6.94 17.65
CA PRO A 148 2.53 -7.56 16.53
C PRO A 148 3.56 -6.63 15.86
N ASP A 149 4.48 -7.20 15.06
CA ASP A 149 5.55 -6.47 14.35
C ASP A 149 5.02 -5.34 13.46
N TRP A 150 5.23 -4.10 13.89
CA TRP A 150 4.90 -2.89 13.13
C TRP A 150 6.16 -2.23 12.61
N PHE A 151 6.03 -1.61 11.44
CA PHE A 151 7.11 -0.89 10.78
C PHE A 151 6.68 0.53 10.47
N GLY A 152 7.58 1.48 10.76
CA GLY A 152 7.51 2.82 10.25
C GLY A 152 8.45 3.02 9.05
N PHE A 153 8.17 4.05 8.25
CA PHE A 153 8.99 4.42 7.09
C PHE A 153 9.51 5.85 7.23
N VAL A 154 10.83 6.02 7.16
CA VAL A 154 11.47 7.34 7.09
C VAL A 154 11.76 7.69 5.65
N ILE A 155 11.24 8.83 5.19
CA ILE A 155 11.33 9.30 3.82
C ILE A 155 11.54 10.82 3.80
N GLY A 156 12.72 11.24 3.37
CA GLY A 156 13.14 12.64 3.52
C GLY A 156 13.11 13.04 5.00
N ARG A 157 12.41 14.13 5.32
CA ARG A 157 12.19 14.60 6.71
C ARG A 157 10.95 14.00 7.39
N ASN A 158 10.24 13.08 6.74
CA ASN A 158 8.95 12.56 7.19
C ASN A 158 9.09 11.15 7.77
N VAL A 159 8.22 10.83 8.72
CA VAL A 159 8.11 9.48 9.30
C VAL A 159 6.64 9.05 9.26
N PHE A 160 6.39 7.90 8.65
CA PHE A 160 5.06 7.27 8.57
C PHE A 160 5.02 6.12 9.59
N LEU A 161 4.09 6.17 10.55
CA LEU A 161 4.03 5.23 11.68
C LEU A 161 2.76 4.35 11.70
N GLY A 162 1.82 4.61 10.79
CA GLY A 162 0.54 3.90 10.65
C GLY A 162 -0.64 4.47 11.43
#